data_AF-A0A3R7VQW7-F1
#
_entry.id   AF-A0A3R7VQW7-F1
#
_cell.length_a   1.000
_cell.length_b   1.000
_cell.length_c   1.000
_cell.angle_alpha   90.00
_cell.angle_beta   90.00
_cell.angle_gamma   90.00
#
_symmetry.space_group_name_H-M   'P 1'
#
loop_
_entity.id
_entity.type
_entity.pdbx_description
1 polymer ?
#
loop_
_entity_poly.entity_id
_entity_poly.type
_entity_poly.pdbx_seq_one_letter_code
_entity_poly.pdbx_strand_id
1 'polypeptide(L)'
;MEKYKEAIDVANIVSEGDINIGKFSRIRVEFDNIKINTDYQLVEGMVETSYDANWSNVESVDEFINDIEELFNAISELLQNYTGTEEEVSLLQELNQKRDTYIAELISSPHITAEIKNELLANQEVYKTVSNDLIAESTGDNGYDVGSGMAGQVMQRNSELRTSIAKAEDEIFLGEAQRILNNPENSVAFWETIEKLEEIHEFLQQCNSEDWESYQDKGIVPYCLWRDAEVANENLYSGGDIPYLSGLVDGVYIEVNGVLKLPQLLKDLGSGMHQLLYSFTVAYIECNPMAMKVNRERLNKLLETVEVPDERKGLLDWMKEELDKFTVDDEERQEQIQQYLDKCKGYADTRQAVEDFFEFITDWEELKTLFDQVSEKLRETLEVYSSYSFVNEERYEKAVLDVQILSIATGIGAVTKIKKVKDILIGLRNFTKAQWDDLGRRFGRNGNLFSKFGQKLDEIGELLENGLVKGKYSGRVFNPNNAGGAIKSLDWENAIFTKSNIEIVKKHLGRLESDPWNDAMIKRLEDIEGGKIVPTNYDKKFINHEIGEFERYKELGYENTHYSQIPEEVWNNAHSATLEDYSISDYIIKPDGMRDYQLYHPDVQQIPE
;
A
#
# COMPACT_ATOMS: atom_id res chain seq x y z
N MET A 1 42.09 -20.25 14.30
CA MET A 1 42.30 -20.30 12.84
C MET A 1 42.54 -21.71 12.28
N GLU A 2 43.07 -22.69 13.04
CA GLU A 2 43.21 -24.08 12.54
C GLU A 2 41.89 -24.75 12.15
N LYS A 3 40.75 -24.38 12.75
CA LYS A 3 39.43 -24.96 12.44
C LYS A 3 38.84 -24.56 11.08
N TYR A 4 39.36 -23.54 10.41
CA TYR A 4 38.87 -23.11 9.08
C TYR A 4 39.66 -23.76 7.93
N LYS A 5 40.82 -24.35 8.21
CA LYS A 5 41.71 -24.92 7.20
C LYS A 5 41.19 -26.28 6.67
N GLU A 6 40.75 -27.16 7.57
CA GLU A 6 40.18 -28.48 7.19
C GLU A 6 38.89 -28.37 6.36
N ALA A 7 38.06 -27.37 6.60
CA ALA A 7 36.79 -27.20 5.90
C ALA A 7 36.97 -26.73 4.45
N ILE A 8 38.00 -25.91 4.19
CA ILE A 8 38.31 -25.37 2.86
C ILE A 8 39.01 -26.44 2.01
N ASP A 9 39.89 -27.26 2.61
CA ASP A 9 40.58 -28.34 1.90
C ASP A 9 39.64 -29.48 1.50
N VAL A 10 38.66 -29.83 2.36
CA VAL A 10 37.63 -30.84 2.03
C VAL A 10 36.71 -30.35 0.91
N ALA A 11 36.33 -29.08 0.90
CA ALA A 11 35.47 -28.52 -0.15
C ALA A 11 36.17 -28.50 -1.52
N ASN A 12 37.45 -28.15 -1.58
CA ASN A 12 38.24 -28.15 -2.81
C ASN A 12 38.53 -29.56 -3.36
N ILE A 13 38.70 -30.57 -2.49
CA ILE A 13 38.90 -31.97 -2.87
C ILE A 13 37.60 -32.60 -3.40
N VAL A 14 36.45 -32.24 -2.82
CA VAL A 14 35.13 -32.81 -3.19
C VAL A 14 34.56 -32.16 -4.46
N SER A 15 34.95 -30.92 -4.78
CA SER A 15 34.44 -30.19 -5.94
C SER A 15 35.36 -30.21 -7.17
N GLU A 16 36.46 -30.98 -7.15
CA GLU A 16 37.51 -30.96 -8.19
C GLU A 16 37.98 -29.55 -8.60
N GLY A 17 37.87 -28.56 -7.70
CA GLY A 17 38.24 -27.16 -7.95
C GLY A 17 37.13 -26.22 -8.49
N ASP A 18 35.88 -26.67 -8.64
CA ASP A 18 34.79 -25.80 -9.17
C ASP A 18 34.19 -24.80 -8.15
N ILE A 19 34.52 -24.89 -6.86
CA ILE A 19 34.02 -23.95 -5.85
C ILE A 19 35.17 -23.14 -5.26
N ASN A 20 35.43 -21.96 -5.84
CA ASN A 20 36.42 -21.02 -5.34
C ASN A 20 35.82 -20.08 -4.28
N ILE A 21 35.72 -20.58 -3.05
CA ILE A 21 35.17 -19.85 -1.89
C ILE A 21 36.10 -18.72 -1.40
N GLY A 22 37.35 -18.68 -1.88
CA GLY A 22 38.33 -17.64 -1.52
C GLY A 22 38.04 -16.26 -2.10
N LYS A 23 37.04 -16.13 -3.01
CA LYS A 23 36.64 -14.83 -3.56
C LYS A 23 35.90 -13.93 -2.54
N PHE A 24 35.58 -14.43 -1.35
CA PHE A 24 34.68 -13.75 -0.40
C PHE A 24 35.21 -13.61 1.04
N SER A 25 36.51 -13.82 1.33
CA SER A 25 37.07 -13.65 2.70
C SER A 25 38.08 -12.50 2.85
N ARG A 26 37.98 -11.76 3.97
CA ARG A 26 38.52 -10.41 4.26
C ARG A 26 39.97 -10.33 4.80
N ILE A 27 40.73 -11.44 4.92
CA ILE A 27 42.18 -11.49 5.27
C ILE A 27 42.83 -12.69 4.55
N ARG A 28 44.07 -12.54 4.03
CA ARG A 28 44.81 -13.59 3.31
C ARG A 28 46.12 -13.94 4.03
N VAL A 29 46.31 -15.22 4.38
CA VAL A 29 47.54 -15.73 5.03
C VAL A 29 48.34 -16.55 4.04
N GLU A 30 49.61 -16.20 3.84
CA GLU A 30 50.54 -16.89 2.96
C GLU A 30 51.69 -17.50 3.75
N PHE A 31 52.12 -18.68 3.31
CA PHE A 31 53.12 -19.49 4.00
C PHE A 31 54.34 -19.58 3.09
N ASP A 32 55.44 -18.93 3.47
CA ASP A 32 56.68 -18.98 2.70
C ASP A 32 57.72 -19.89 3.37
N ASN A 33 58.15 -20.92 2.63
CA ASN A 33 59.17 -21.89 3.00
C ASN A 33 59.01 -22.55 4.39
N ILE A 34 57.80 -23.01 4.73
CA ILE A 34 57.47 -23.62 6.03
C ILE A 34 57.92 -25.09 6.16
N LYS A 35 58.56 -25.45 7.29
CA LYS A 35 58.70 -26.82 7.82
C LYS A 35 58.14 -26.93 9.23
N ILE A 36 57.46 -28.05 9.49
CA ILE A 36 56.79 -28.37 10.76
C ILE A 36 57.34 -29.71 11.27
N ASN A 37 57.58 -29.83 12.57
CA ASN A 37 58.04 -31.09 13.16
C ASN A 37 56.88 -32.08 13.44
N THR A 38 57.21 -33.27 13.92
CA THR A 38 56.26 -34.35 14.21
C THR A 38 55.30 -34.06 15.37
N ASP A 39 55.60 -33.03 16.17
CA ASP A 39 54.72 -32.54 17.24
C ASP A 39 53.90 -31.32 16.78
N TYR A 40 53.82 -31.10 15.46
CA TYR A 40 53.04 -30.05 14.79
C TYR A 40 53.47 -28.61 15.16
N GLN A 41 54.74 -28.43 15.52
CA GLN A 41 55.30 -27.11 15.78
C GLN A 41 56.09 -26.61 14.57
N LEU A 42 55.88 -25.33 14.22
CA LEU A 42 56.65 -24.63 13.21
C LEU A 42 58.13 -24.58 13.63
N VAL A 43 59.01 -25.17 12.83
CA VAL A 43 60.45 -25.22 13.15
C VAL A 43 61.31 -24.42 12.17
N GLU A 44 60.81 -24.13 10.97
CA GLU A 44 61.48 -23.29 9.97
C GLU A 44 60.45 -22.66 9.01
N GLY A 45 60.74 -21.48 8.45
CA GLY A 45 59.86 -20.75 7.52
C GLY A 45 59.11 -19.58 8.15
N MET A 46 58.51 -18.72 7.31
CA MET A 46 57.86 -17.48 7.73
C MET A 46 56.38 -17.49 7.34
N VAL A 47 55.53 -17.20 8.32
CA VAL A 47 54.10 -16.99 8.11
C VAL A 47 53.88 -15.52 7.85
N GLU A 48 53.40 -15.17 6.67
CA GLU A 48 53.04 -13.80 6.32
C GLU A 48 51.52 -13.66 6.29
N THR A 49 51.02 -12.61 6.95
CA THR A 49 49.62 -12.22 6.90
C THR A 49 49.52 -10.96 6.04
N SER A 50 48.82 -11.05 4.91
CA SER A 50 48.46 -9.87 4.13
C SER A 50 47.09 -9.34 4.58
N TYR A 51 47.08 -8.05 4.91
CA TYR A 51 45.97 -7.27 5.45
C TYR A 51 45.47 -6.27 4.39
N ASP A 52 44.15 -6.14 4.23
CA ASP A 52 43.53 -5.04 3.47
C ASP A 52 43.41 -3.82 4.39
N ALA A 53 44.13 -2.75 4.07
CA ALA A 53 44.30 -1.58 4.93
C ALA A 53 43.03 -0.74 5.15
N ASN A 54 41.95 -1.02 4.43
CA ASN A 54 40.80 -0.13 4.34
C ASN A 54 39.72 -0.31 5.41
N TRP A 55 39.84 -1.20 6.40
CA TRP A 55 38.66 -1.53 7.21
C TRP A 55 38.85 -1.50 8.73
N SER A 56 38.26 -0.46 9.33
CA SER A 56 37.69 -0.46 10.68
C SER A 56 36.53 0.56 10.75
N ASN A 57 35.38 0.11 11.28
CA ASN A 57 34.15 0.86 11.62
C ASN A 57 33.20 1.27 10.48
N VAL A 58 32.53 0.31 9.84
CA VAL A 58 31.34 0.61 9.03
C VAL A 58 30.22 -0.35 9.43
N GLU A 59 29.30 0.18 10.22
CA GLU A 59 27.93 -0.30 10.36
C GLU A 59 27.31 -0.44 8.97
N SER A 60 26.40 -1.40 8.80
CA SER A 60 25.94 -1.84 7.48
C SER A 60 25.43 -0.68 6.61
N VAL A 61 26.00 -0.60 5.41
CA VAL A 61 25.66 0.29 4.28
C VAL A 61 24.17 0.28 3.90
N ASP A 62 23.40 -0.74 4.30
CA ASP A 62 22.01 -0.89 3.90
C ASP A 62 21.04 0.07 4.62
N GLU A 63 21.44 0.72 5.72
CA GLU A 63 20.64 1.79 6.37
C GLU A 63 20.63 3.11 5.58
N PHE A 64 21.53 3.22 4.62
CA PHE A 64 22.03 4.52 4.20
C PHE A 64 21.39 5.06 2.91
N ILE A 65 20.55 4.25 2.25
CA ILE A 65 20.06 4.53 0.89
C ILE A 65 18.85 5.49 0.87
N ASN A 66 18.26 5.87 2.00
CA ASN A 66 16.94 6.52 1.94
C ASN A 66 16.87 7.98 1.52
N ASP A 67 17.94 8.75 1.51
CA ASP A 67 18.07 9.83 0.53
C ASP A 67 19.45 10.48 0.68
N ILE A 68 20.32 10.27 -0.30
CA ILE A 68 21.54 11.07 -0.41
C ILE A 68 21.20 12.57 -0.41
N GLU A 69 20.00 12.93 -0.89
CA GLU A 69 19.42 14.27 -0.80
C GLU A 69 19.21 14.74 0.64
N GLU A 70 18.68 13.90 1.54
CA GLU A 70 18.51 14.20 2.96
C GLU A 70 19.87 14.43 3.63
N LEU A 71 20.89 13.64 3.27
CA LEU A 71 22.24 13.87 3.77
C LEU A 71 22.79 15.24 3.35
N PHE A 72 22.64 15.60 2.07
CA PHE A 72 23.12 16.89 1.58
C PHE A 72 22.35 18.06 2.21
N ASN A 73 21.06 17.88 2.46
CA ASN A 73 20.21 18.85 3.14
C ASN A 73 20.62 18.99 4.61
N ALA A 74 20.84 17.90 5.34
CA ALA A 74 21.28 17.91 6.73
C ALA A 74 22.61 18.65 6.92
N ILE A 75 23.59 18.41 6.04
CA ILE A 75 24.85 19.17 6.05
C ILE A 75 24.61 20.66 5.78
N SER A 76 23.74 20.97 4.83
CA SER A 76 23.44 22.38 4.48
C SER A 76 22.69 23.10 5.60
N GLU A 77 21.77 22.44 6.28
CA GLU A 77 21.03 22.97 7.43
C GLU A 77 21.92 23.19 8.64
N LEU A 78 22.80 22.22 8.94
CA LEU A 78 23.80 22.35 9.99
C LEU A 78 24.71 23.56 9.74
N LEU A 79 25.17 23.75 8.50
CA LEU A 79 26.10 24.81 8.16
C LEU A 79 25.46 26.21 8.11
N GLN A 80 24.14 26.33 7.90
CA GLN A 80 23.43 27.62 7.86
C GLN A 80 23.54 28.40 9.17
N ASN A 81 23.50 27.70 10.31
CA ASN A 81 23.52 28.31 11.65
C ASN A 81 24.73 27.85 12.46
N TYR A 82 25.78 27.36 11.81
CA TYR A 82 26.92 26.72 12.46
C TYR A 82 27.64 27.66 13.43
N THR A 83 27.68 27.26 14.70
CA THR A 83 28.38 28.02 15.76
C THR A 83 29.69 27.39 16.23
N GLY A 84 30.01 26.19 15.73
CA GLY A 84 31.26 25.49 16.06
C GLY A 84 31.23 24.77 17.40
N THR A 85 30.05 24.44 17.93
CA THR A 85 29.93 23.64 19.16
C THR A 85 30.48 22.23 18.96
N GLU A 86 30.90 21.58 20.06
CA GLU A 86 31.37 20.18 20.01
C GLU A 86 30.32 19.23 19.40
N GLU A 87 29.04 19.48 19.65
CA GLU A 87 27.92 18.72 19.08
C GLU A 87 27.82 18.92 17.56
N GLU A 88 27.88 20.17 17.08
CA GLU A 88 27.85 20.48 15.64
C GLU A 88 29.08 19.95 14.90
N VAL A 89 30.26 19.99 15.54
CA VAL A 89 31.51 19.41 15.00
C VAL A 89 31.36 17.90 14.87
N SER A 90 30.88 17.22 15.92
CA SER A 90 30.67 15.76 15.91
C SER A 90 29.66 15.36 14.84
N LEU A 91 28.55 16.09 14.72
CA LEU A 91 27.52 15.82 13.70
C LEU A 91 28.05 16.04 12.27
N LEU A 92 28.82 17.11 12.03
CA LEU A 92 29.43 17.35 10.72
C LEU A 92 30.43 16.24 10.34
N GLN A 93 31.21 15.74 11.30
CA GLN A 93 32.13 14.63 11.10
C GLN A 93 31.38 13.34 10.72
N GLU A 94 30.29 13.03 11.42
CA GLU A 94 29.46 11.87 11.14
C GLU A 94 28.84 11.94 9.74
N LEU A 95 28.20 13.06 9.40
CA LEU A 95 27.61 13.30 8.08
C LEU A 95 28.66 13.23 6.95
N ASN A 96 29.88 13.70 7.22
CA ASN A 96 30.98 13.60 6.27
C ASN A 96 31.43 12.16 6.01
N GLN A 97 31.57 11.36 7.07
CA GLN A 97 31.94 9.94 6.97
C GLN A 97 30.89 9.13 6.21
N LYS A 98 29.62 9.42 6.52
CA LYS A 98 28.43 8.89 5.85
C LYS A 98 28.49 9.15 4.34
N ARG A 99 28.69 10.41 3.91
CA ARG A 99 28.85 10.77 2.49
C ARG A 99 30.06 10.09 1.83
N ASP A 100 31.18 10.00 2.52
CA ASP A 100 32.40 9.41 1.98
C ASP A 100 32.25 7.91 1.68
N THR A 101 31.48 7.21 2.51
CA THR A 101 31.12 5.80 2.31
C THR A 101 30.34 5.63 1.01
N TYR A 102 29.31 6.46 0.81
CA TYR A 102 28.51 6.48 -0.41
C TYR A 102 29.33 6.79 -1.68
N ILE A 103 30.21 7.80 -1.61
CA ILE A 103 31.12 8.12 -2.72
C ILE A 103 32.04 6.93 -3.03
N ALA A 104 32.53 6.21 -2.03
CA ALA A 104 33.39 5.04 -2.24
C ALA A 104 32.64 3.91 -2.98
N GLU A 105 31.36 3.71 -2.68
CA GLU A 105 30.49 2.76 -3.38
C GLU A 105 30.29 3.15 -4.84
N LEU A 106 29.94 4.40 -5.12
CA LEU A 106 29.80 4.90 -6.50
C LEU A 106 31.08 4.69 -7.31
N ILE A 107 32.23 5.00 -6.71
CA ILE A 107 33.55 4.89 -7.35
C ILE A 107 33.98 3.43 -7.58
N SER A 108 33.43 2.50 -6.81
CA SER A 108 33.65 1.06 -6.95
C SER A 108 32.86 0.46 -8.11
N SER A 109 31.83 1.17 -8.60
CA SER A 109 31.02 0.70 -9.71
C SER A 109 31.88 0.53 -10.98
N PRO A 110 31.73 -0.59 -11.71
CA PRO A 110 32.42 -0.77 -12.99
C PRO A 110 31.85 0.12 -14.11
N HIS A 111 30.74 0.83 -13.86
CA HIS A 111 30.02 1.62 -14.85
C HIS A 111 30.43 3.10 -14.90
N ILE A 112 31.13 3.60 -13.89
CA ILE A 112 31.62 4.99 -13.86
C ILE A 112 32.86 5.14 -14.75
N THR A 113 32.90 6.18 -15.58
CA THR A 113 34.08 6.47 -16.40
C THR A 113 35.21 7.04 -15.57
N ALA A 114 36.44 6.92 -16.07
CA ALA A 114 37.60 7.52 -15.44
C ALA A 114 37.47 9.06 -15.32
N GLU A 115 36.78 9.72 -16.24
CA GLU A 115 36.56 11.17 -16.21
C GLU A 115 35.66 11.57 -15.04
N ILE A 116 34.47 10.96 -14.93
CA ILE A 116 33.52 11.25 -13.85
C ILE A 116 34.09 10.83 -12.50
N LYS A 117 34.77 9.67 -12.42
CA LYS A 117 35.48 9.23 -11.22
C LYS A 117 36.53 10.25 -10.76
N ASN A 118 37.32 10.80 -11.68
CA ASN A 118 38.32 11.81 -11.34
C ASN A 118 37.68 13.15 -10.94
N GLU A 119 36.60 13.57 -11.59
CA GLU A 119 35.84 14.77 -11.22
C GLU A 119 35.27 14.64 -9.80
N LEU A 120 34.62 13.51 -9.50
CA LEU A 120 34.03 13.22 -8.19
C LEU A 120 35.10 13.19 -7.10
N LEU A 121 36.22 12.50 -7.31
CA LEU A 121 37.33 12.47 -6.35
C LEU A 121 37.96 13.86 -6.13
N ALA A 122 38.10 14.66 -7.19
CA ALA A 122 38.64 16.01 -7.07
C ALA A 122 37.72 16.91 -6.22
N ASN A 123 36.41 16.87 -6.47
CA ASN A 123 35.45 17.65 -5.70
C ASN A 123 35.30 17.13 -4.26
N GLN A 124 35.41 15.81 -4.04
CA GLN A 124 35.44 15.23 -2.71
C GLN A 124 36.64 15.74 -1.91
N GLU A 125 37.83 15.76 -2.50
CA GLU A 125 39.04 16.22 -1.81
C GLU A 125 38.99 17.71 -1.46
N VAL A 126 38.46 18.53 -2.38
CA VAL A 126 38.24 19.96 -2.14
C VAL A 126 37.26 20.16 -0.97
N TYR A 127 36.15 19.43 -0.96
CA TYR A 127 35.20 19.45 0.16
C TYR A 127 35.88 19.04 1.48
N LYS A 128 36.60 17.91 1.48
CA LYS A 128 37.28 17.37 2.68
C LYS A 128 38.24 18.39 3.27
N THR A 129 39.00 19.07 2.43
CA THR A 129 39.93 20.11 2.84
C THR A 129 39.19 21.23 3.57
N VAL A 130 38.18 21.85 2.94
CA VAL A 130 37.47 22.98 3.55
C VAL A 130 36.68 22.59 4.80
N SER A 131 36.15 21.37 4.85
CA SER A 131 35.41 20.88 6.01
C SER A 131 36.33 20.57 7.19
N ASN A 132 37.51 19.99 6.94
CA ASN A 132 38.50 19.74 7.99
C ASN A 132 39.08 21.05 8.53
N ASP A 133 39.28 22.05 7.69
CA ASP A 133 39.69 23.39 8.13
C ASP A 133 38.64 24.01 9.06
N LEU A 134 37.34 23.89 8.72
CA LEU A 134 36.24 24.36 9.59
C LEU A 134 36.23 23.64 10.94
N ILE A 135 36.41 22.32 10.94
CA ILE A 135 36.45 21.50 12.17
C ILE A 135 37.66 21.87 13.05
N ALA A 136 38.83 22.04 12.44
CA ALA A 136 40.06 22.38 13.16
C ALA A 136 39.98 23.77 13.81
N GLU A 137 39.38 24.74 13.12
CA GLU A 137 39.20 26.09 13.65
C GLU A 137 38.16 26.11 14.78
N SER A 138 37.08 25.32 14.66
CA SER A 138 36.04 25.20 15.68
C SER A 138 36.51 24.53 16.98
N THR A 139 37.62 23.77 16.92
CA THR A 139 38.21 23.08 18.07
C THR A 139 39.42 23.82 18.67
N GLY A 140 39.75 25.01 18.15
CA GLY A 140 40.85 25.86 18.64
C GLY A 140 40.48 26.71 19.85
N ASP A 141 41.45 26.97 20.74
CA ASP A 141 41.33 27.70 22.02
C ASP A 141 40.99 29.22 21.88
N ASN A 142 40.68 29.69 20.67
CA ASN A 142 40.33 31.07 20.37
C ASN A 142 38.81 31.20 20.25
N GLY A 143 38.18 31.60 21.36
CA GLY A 143 36.72 31.61 21.51
C GLY A 143 35.93 32.32 20.41
N TYR A 144 34.86 31.63 19.98
CA TYR A 144 33.55 32.16 19.56
C TYR A 144 33.56 33.41 18.65
N ASP A 145 34.24 33.36 17.50
CA ASP A 145 33.86 34.12 16.29
C ASP A 145 34.47 33.52 15.01
N VAL A 146 34.43 32.20 14.89
CA VAL A 146 34.96 31.48 13.72
C VAL A 146 33.87 30.61 13.16
N GLY A 147 33.37 30.94 11.96
CA GLY A 147 32.42 30.04 11.34
C GLY A 147 31.78 30.54 10.07
N SER A 148 31.12 31.71 10.07
CA SER A 148 30.18 32.06 8.98
C SER A 148 30.80 32.03 7.58
N GLY A 149 32.02 32.54 7.42
CA GLY A 149 32.73 32.55 6.14
C GLY A 149 33.27 31.19 5.69
N MET A 150 33.67 30.32 6.64
CA MET A 150 34.18 28.98 6.34
C MET A 150 33.03 27.99 6.15
N ALA A 151 31.99 28.06 6.98
CA ALA A 151 30.75 27.31 6.83
C ALA A 151 30.11 27.60 5.46
N GLY A 152 30.06 28.86 5.01
CA GLY A 152 29.61 29.21 3.66
C GLY A 152 30.45 28.58 2.55
N GLN A 153 31.76 28.43 2.73
CA GLN A 153 32.62 27.71 1.77
C GLN A 153 32.35 26.21 1.78
N VAL A 154 32.16 25.61 2.95
CA VAL A 154 31.78 24.19 3.07
C VAL A 154 30.43 23.95 2.39
N MET A 155 29.44 24.82 2.60
CA MET A 155 28.13 24.74 1.93
C MET A 155 28.26 24.80 0.40
N GLN A 156 29.08 25.73 -0.12
CA GLN A 156 29.31 25.82 -1.55
C GLN A 156 29.93 24.53 -2.10
N ARG A 157 30.96 24.00 -1.44
CA ARG A 157 31.60 22.74 -1.86
C ARG A 157 30.67 21.54 -1.69
N ASN A 158 29.77 21.56 -0.71
CA ASN A 158 28.74 20.54 -0.52
C ASN A 158 27.82 20.49 -1.76
N SER A 159 27.39 21.64 -2.26
CA SER A 159 26.56 21.73 -3.48
C SER A 159 27.29 21.29 -4.75
N GLU A 160 28.58 21.62 -4.88
CA GLU A 160 29.39 21.20 -6.02
C GLU A 160 29.61 19.68 -6.01
N LEU A 161 29.90 19.11 -4.84
CA LEU A 161 30.05 17.67 -4.65
C LEU A 161 28.74 16.91 -4.94
N ARG A 162 27.58 17.45 -4.51
CA ARG A 162 26.25 16.92 -4.86
C ARG A 162 26.08 16.78 -6.36
N THR A 163 26.53 17.76 -7.13
CA THR A 163 26.42 17.76 -8.59
C THR A 163 27.27 16.67 -9.23
N SER A 164 28.50 16.44 -8.75
CA SER A 164 29.35 15.36 -9.26
C SER A 164 28.87 13.97 -8.86
N ILE A 165 28.21 13.85 -7.70
CA ILE A 165 27.53 12.61 -7.29
C ILE A 165 26.38 12.29 -8.24
N ALA A 166 25.49 13.25 -8.52
CA ALA A 166 24.37 13.04 -9.44
C ALA A 166 24.85 12.57 -10.84
N LYS A 167 25.93 13.15 -11.36
CA LYS A 167 26.55 12.69 -12.62
C LYS A 167 27.04 11.24 -12.56
N ALA A 168 27.61 10.82 -11.43
CA ALA A 168 28.09 9.45 -11.25
C ALA A 168 26.92 8.46 -11.15
N GLU A 169 25.85 8.83 -10.42
CA GLU A 169 24.61 8.06 -10.34
C GLU A 169 23.98 7.88 -11.74
N ASP A 170 23.87 8.96 -12.51
CA ASP A 170 23.34 8.94 -13.88
C ASP A 170 24.15 7.99 -14.79
N GLU A 171 25.47 8.02 -14.69
CA GLU A 171 26.34 7.18 -15.51
C GLU A 171 26.22 5.70 -15.14
N ILE A 172 26.16 5.39 -13.84
CA ILE A 172 25.94 4.03 -13.35
C ILE A 172 24.58 3.51 -13.83
N PHE A 173 23.53 4.32 -13.69
CA PHE A 173 22.19 4.00 -14.18
C PHE A 173 22.22 3.70 -15.69
N LEU A 174 22.83 4.57 -16.50
CA LEU A 174 22.93 4.37 -17.94
C LEU A 174 23.71 3.11 -18.30
N GLY A 175 24.82 2.83 -17.59
CA GLY A 175 25.63 1.64 -17.81
C GLY A 175 24.87 0.33 -17.53
N GLU A 176 24.13 0.27 -16.43
CA GLU A 176 23.29 -0.87 -16.07
C GLU A 176 22.11 -1.02 -17.03
N ALA A 177 21.39 0.07 -17.32
CA ALA A 177 20.28 0.07 -18.26
C ALA A 177 20.73 -0.41 -19.65
N GLN A 178 21.87 0.08 -20.17
CA GLN A 178 22.41 -0.37 -21.45
C GLN A 178 22.81 -1.84 -21.43
N ARG A 179 23.39 -2.36 -20.34
CA ARG A 179 23.73 -3.78 -20.21
C ARG A 179 22.49 -4.67 -20.31
N ILE A 180 21.38 -4.22 -19.73
CA ILE A 180 20.08 -4.92 -19.75
C ILE A 180 19.47 -4.85 -21.15
N LEU A 181 19.34 -3.65 -21.71
CA LEU A 181 18.65 -3.39 -22.97
C LEU A 181 19.40 -3.95 -24.19
N ASN A 182 20.73 -4.02 -24.15
CA ASN A 182 21.53 -4.58 -25.23
C ASN A 182 21.69 -6.10 -25.17
N ASN A 183 21.22 -6.76 -24.11
CA ASN A 183 21.18 -8.21 -24.03
C ASN A 183 19.82 -8.71 -24.58
N PRO A 184 19.79 -9.47 -25.70
CA PRO A 184 18.54 -9.91 -26.32
C PRO A 184 17.67 -10.81 -25.45
N GLU A 185 18.24 -11.52 -24.47
CA GLU A 185 17.48 -12.40 -23.56
C GLU A 185 16.93 -11.64 -22.34
N ASN A 186 17.70 -10.69 -21.80
CA ASN A 186 17.28 -9.91 -20.62
C ASN A 186 16.37 -8.73 -21.00
N SER A 187 16.43 -8.26 -22.24
CA SER A 187 15.61 -7.13 -22.73
C SER A 187 14.21 -7.53 -23.20
N VAL A 188 13.90 -8.83 -23.30
CA VAL A 188 12.59 -9.32 -23.78
C VAL A 188 11.45 -8.72 -22.98
N ALA A 189 11.48 -8.84 -21.65
CA ALA A 189 10.43 -8.31 -20.78
C ALA A 189 10.26 -6.80 -20.90
N PHE A 190 11.37 -6.07 -21.11
CA PHE A 190 11.33 -4.63 -21.34
C PHE A 190 10.65 -4.30 -22.67
N TRP A 191 11.07 -4.93 -23.78
CA TRP A 191 10.50 -4.65 -25.10
C TRP A 191 9.05 -5.12 -25.24
N GLU A 192 8.69 -6.26 -24.67
CA GLU A 192 7.28 -6.69 -24.56
C GLU A 192 6.44 -5.66 -23.80
N THR A 193 7.00 -5.04 -22.76
CA THR A 193 6.31 -3.97 -22.03
C THR A 193 6.16 -2.71 -22.90
N ILE A 194 7.18 -2.34 -23.66
CA ILE A 194 7.11 -1.19 -24.58
C ILE A 194 6.01 -1.42 -25.62
N GLU A 195 5.92 -2.61 -26.21
CA GLU A 195 4.83 -2.96 -27.15
C GLU A 195 3.45 -2.80 -26.49
N LYS A 196 3.27 -3.30 -25.26
CA LYS A 196 2.02 -3.10 -24.50
C LYS A 196 1.70 -1.63 -24.25
N LEU A 197 2.72 -0.84 -23.88
CA LEU A 197 2.56 0.59 -23.63
C LEU A 197 2.24 1.36 -24.91
N GLU A 198 2.74 0.94 -26.07
CA GLU A 198 2.37 1.50 -27.37
C GLU A 198 0.88 1.27 -27.66
N GLU A 199 0.37 0.05 -27.47
CA GLU A 199 -1.05 -0.26 -27.63
C GLU A 199 -1.94 0.52 -26.64
N ILE A 200 -1.52 0.59 -25.38
CA ILE A 200 -2.19 1.40 -24.34
C ILE A 200 -2.22 2.87 -24.73
N HIS A 201 -1.09 3.41 -25.18
CA HIS A 201 -0.98 4.80 -25.60
C HIS A 201 -1.90 5.10 -26.78
N GLU A 202 -1.91 4.24 -27.82
CA GLU A 202 -2.83 4.37 -28.96
C GLU A 202 -4.29 4.34 -28.54
N PHE A 203 -4.67 3.45 -27.63
CA PHE A 203 -6.02 3.39 -27.08
C PHE A 203 -6.39 4.68 -26.34
N LEU A 204 -5.50 5.14 -25.47
CA LEU A 204 -5.70 6.33 -24.64
C LEU A 204 -5.70 7.63 -25.47
N GLN A 205 -5.04 7.71 -26.63
CA GLN A 205 -5.02 8.91 -27.48
C GLN A 205 -6.42 9.45 -27.81
N GLN A 206 -7.43 8.59 -27.85
CA GLN A 206 -8.84 8.96 -28.07
C GLN A 206 -9.40 9.91 -26.99
N CYS A 207 -8.77 9.94 -25.82
CA CYS A 207 -9.18 10.66 -24.62
C CYS A 207 -8.11 11.63 -24.10
N ASN A 208 -7.03 11.85 -24.85
CA ASN A 208 -5.89 12.65 -24.44
C ASN A 208 -6.25 14.12 -24.14
N SER A 209 -7.28 14.68 -24.78
CA SER A 209 -7.73 16.05 -24.50
C SER A 209 -8.41 16.23 -23.15
N GLU A 210 -8.70 15.14 -22.44
CA GLU A 210 -9.49 15.11 -21.21
C GLU A 210 -8.75 14.38 -20.09
N ASP A 211 -7.42 14.33 -20.21
CA ASP A 211 -6.52 13.75 -19.21
C ASP A 211 -6.91 12.34 -18.76
N TRP A 212 -7.59 11.60 -19.65
CA TRP A 212 -8.06 10.22 -19.43
C TRP A 212 -8.87 10.03 -18.16
N GLU A 213 -9.57 11.08 -17.70
CA GLU A 213 -10.28 11.06 -16.43
C GLU A 213 -11.36 9.96 -16.39
N SER A 214 -11.33 9.18 -15.32
CA SER A 214 -12.37 8.20 -15.03
C SER A 214 -13.61 8.88 -14.45
N TYR A 215 -14.78 8.26 -14.56
CA TYR A 215 -16.02 8.85 -14.06
C TYR A 215 -15.98 9.00 -12.54
N GLN A 216 -16.11 10.25 -12.04
CA GLN A 216 -16.02 10.58 -10.61
C GLN A 216 -14.74 10.08 -9.92
N ASP A 217 -13.62 10.02 -10.64
CA ASP A 217 -12.36 9.45 -10.15
C ASP A 217 -12.47 7.98 -9.72
N LYS A 218 -13.46 7.24 -10.26
CA LYS A 218 -13.71 5.82 -9.98
C LYS A 218 -13.37 4.95 -11.18
N GLY A 219 -12.73 3.81 -10.91
CA GLY A 219 -12.37 2.85 -11.94
C GLY A 219 -11.12 3.20 -12.75
N ILE A 220 -10.93 2.47 -13.85
CA ILE A 220 -9.82 2.58 -14.80
C ILE A 220 -10.27 2.98 -16.20
N VAL A 221 -11.55 2.84 -16.57
CA VAL A 221 -12.00 3.16 -17.93
C VAL A 221 -12.23 4.68 -18.06
N PRO A 222 -11.52 5.38 -18.97
CA PRO A 222 -11.73 6.81 -19.16
C PRO A 222 -13.18 7.13 -19.54
N TYR A 223 -13.75 8.16 -18.90
CA TYR A 223 -15.17 8.53 -19.01
C TYR A 223 -15.56 8.94 -20.45
N CYS A 224 -14.67 9.66 -21.12
CA CYS A 224 -14.78 10.04 -22.54
C CYS A 224 -14.99 8.85 -23.49
N LEU A 225 -14.57 7.64 -23.15
CA LEU A 225 -14.75 6.46 -24.03
C LEU A 225 -16.19 5.97 -24.09
N TRP A 226 -17.01 6.30 -23.10
CA TRP A 226 -18.34 5.71 -22.98
C TRP A 226 -19.46 6.70 -22.68
N ARG A 227 -19.19 7.88 -22.12
CA ARG A 227 -20.25 8.83 -21.74
C ARG A 227 -21.12 9.28 -22.91
N ASP A 228 -20.55 9.39 -24.10
CA ASP A 228 -21.22 9.85 -25.32
C ASP A 228 -21.55 8.67 -26.27
N ALA A 229 -21.43 7.43 -25.78
CA ALA A 229 -21.70 6.24 -26.60
C ALA A 229 -23.18 6.17 -27.02
N GLU A 230 -23.41 6.10 -28.32
CA GLU A 230 -24.74 5.86 -28.89
C GLU A 230 -25.09 4.36 -28.81
N VAL A 231 -26.05 4.01 -27.94
CA VAL A 231 -26.51 2.63 -27.76
C VAL A 231 -27.95 2.50 -28.24
N ALA A 232 -28.17 1.63 -29.23
CA ALA A 232 -29.52 1.33 -29.71
C ALA A 232 -30.35 0.68 -28.60
N ASN A 233 -31.66 0.97 -28.55
CA ASN A 233 -32.55 0.50 -27.48
C ASN A 233 -32.55 -1.03 -27.32
N GLU A 234 -32.45 -1.76 -28.42
CA GLU A 234 -32.35 -3.21 -28.46
C GLU A 234 -31.05 -3.76 -27.85
N ASN A 235 -30.01 -2.93 -27.76
CA ASN A 235 -28.68 -3.27 -27.25
C ASN A 235 -28.47 -2.80 -25.81
N LEU A 236 -29.46 -2.16 -25.17
CA LEU A 236 -29.34 -1.78 -23.77
C LEU A 236 -29.17 -3.03 -22.90
N TYR A 237 -28.16 -2.99 -22.02
CA TYR A 237 -27.71 -4.10 -21.19
C TYR A 237 -27.25 -5.35 -21.97
N SER A 238 -26.70 -5.17 -23.18
CA SER A 238 -25.99 -6.23 -23.91
C SER A 238 -24.50 -5.90 -24.05
N GLY A 239 -23.73 -6.75 -24.74
CA GLY A 239 -22.33 -6.49 -25.09
C GLY A 239 -22.14 -5.24 -25.95
N GLY A 240 -23.20 -4.74 -26.58
CA GLY A 240 -23.20 -3.46 -27.29
C GLY A 240 -23.36 -2.22 -26.39
N ASP A 241 -23.72 -2.38 -25.12
CA ASP A 241 -23.92 -1.27 -24.17
C ASP A 241 -22.59 -0.88 -23.51
N ILE A 242 -21.80 -0.07 -24.22
CA ILE A 242 -20.45 0.35 -23.80
C ILE A 242 -20.42 0.99 -22.39
N PRO A 243 -21.35 1.90 -22.00
CA PRO A 243 -21.43 2.41 -20.63
C PRO A 243 -21.60 1.32 -19.57
N TYR A 244 -22.51 0.37 -19.82
CA TYR A 244 -22.78 -0.73 -18.90
C TYR A 244 -21.57 -1.66 -18.79
N LEU A 245 -20.94 -2.03 -19.92
CA LEU A 245 -19.74 -2.87 -19.91
C LEU A 245 -18.56 -2.19 -19.20
N SER A 246 -18.40 -0.88 -19.37
CA SER A 246 -17.38 -0.09 -18.66
C SER A 246 -17.59 -0.13 -17.15
N GLY A 247 -18.84 -0.04 -16.69
CA GLY A 247 -19.16 -0.15 -15.26
C GLY A 247 -18.96 -1.55 -14.68
N LEU A 248 -19.11 -2.63 -15.47
CA LEU A 248 -18.76 -3.98 -15.04
C LEU A 248 -17.27 -4.11 -14.75
N VAL A 249 -16.42 -3.54 -15.62
CA VAL A 249 -14.97 -3.54 -15.45
C VAL A 249 -14.57 -2.69 -14.26
N ASP A 250 -15.04 -1.44 -14.21
CA ASP A 250 -14.68 -0.52 -13.14
C ASP A 250 -15.21 -0.95 -11.77
N GLY A 251 -16.37 -1.61 -11.72
CA GLY A 251 -16.91 -2.16 -10.47
C GLY A 251 -15.97 -3.15 -9.81
N VAL A 252 -15.29 -4.00 -10.59
CA VAL A 252 -14.28 -4.92 -10.03
C VAL A 252 -13.03 -4.18 -9.55
N TYR A 253 -12.64 -3.10 -10.23
CA TYR A 253 -11.52 -2.28 -9.78
C TYR A 253 -11.81 -1.53 -8.49
N ILE A 254 -13.05 -1.05 -8.32
CA ILE A 254 -13.49 -0.32 -7.11
C ILE A 254 -13.53 -1.24 -5.88
N GLU A 255 -13.82 -2.54 -6.04
CA GLU A 255 -13.81 -3.50 -4.94
C GLU A 255 -12.41 -3.67 -4.28
N VAL A 256 -11.33 -3.21 -4.92
CA VAL A 256 -9.96 -3.40 -4.44
C VAL A 256 -9.34 -2.05 -4.03
N ASN A 257 -9.28 -1.80 -2.72
CA ASN A 257 -8.67 -0.59 -2.16
C ASN A 257 -7.16 -0.50 -2.47
N GLY A 258 -6.66 0.71 -2.72
CA GLY A 258 -5.22 0.98 -2.89
C GLY A 258 -4.64 0.57 -4.25
N VAL A 259 -5.49 0.27 -5.24
CA VAL A 259 -5.03 -0.09 -6.58
C VAL A 259 -4.49 1.12 -7.32
N LEU A 260 -3.27 0.98 -7.82
CA LEU A 260 -2.69 1.94 -8.76
C LEU A 260 -3.47 1.90 -10.08
N LYS A 261 -3.91 3.08 -10.54
CA LYS A 261 -4.64 3.25 -11.81
C LYS A 261 -3.67 3.78 -12.85
N LEU A 262 -3.47 3.04 -13.94
CA LEU A 262 -2.52 3.45 -14.98
C LEU A 262 -2.85 4.82 -15.61
N PRO A 263 -4.11 5.17 -15.94
CA PRO A 263 -4.43 6.51 -16.44
C PRO A 263 -4.01 7.63 -15.47
N GLN A 264 -4.19 7.40 -14.16
CA GLN A 264 -3.76 8.35 -13.13
C GLN A 264 -2.24 8.46 -13.04
N LEU A 265 -1.52 7.34 -13.16
CA LEU A 265 -0.05 7.33 -13.19
C LEU A 265 0.50 8.11 -14.40
N LEU A 266 -0.15 8.00 -15.55
CA LEU A 266 0.26 8.69 -16.78
C LEU A 266 -0.03 10.20 -16.75
N LYS A 267 -1.05 10.65 -15.99
CA LYS A 267 -1.35 12.06 -15.75
C LYS A 267 -0.18 12.78 -15.05
N ASP A 268 0.54 12.07 -14.18
CA ASP A 268 1.72 12.56 -13.48
C ASP A 268 3.00 12.37 -14.32
N LEU A 269 3.10 13.11 -15.44
CA LEU A 269 4.19 13.03 -16.43
C LEU A 269 5.63 13.12 -15.87
N GLY A 270 5.81 13.67 -14.67
CA GLY A 270 7.11 13.72 -13.99
C GLY A 270 7.43 12.43 -13.21
N SER A 271 6.74 12.21 -12.10
CA SER A 271 6.98 11.08 -11.18
C SER A 271 6.48 9.75 -11.74
N GLY A 272 5.32 9.73 -12.40
CA GLY A 272 4.68 8.53 -12.92
C GLY A 272 5.44 7.89 -14.08
N MET A 273 5.97 8.71 -15.00
CA MET A 273 6.80 8.21 -16.11
C MET A 273 8.15 7.67 -15.63
N HIS A 274 8.77 8.33 -14.64
CA HIS A 274 9.99 7.83 -14.03
C HIS A 274 9.74 6.50 -13.31
N GLN A 275 8.66 6.42 -12.51
CA GLN A 275 8.24 5.21 -11.82
C GLN A 275 7.95 4.07 -12.82
N LEU A 276 7.29 4.36 -13.93
CA LEU A 276 7.01 3.38 -14.99
C LEU A 276 8.31 2.85 -15.61
N LEU A 277 9.20 3.74 -16.06
CA LEU A 277 10.47 3.35 -16.67
C LEU A 277 11.35 2.57 -15.69
N TYR A 278 11.46 3.02 -14.44
CA TYR A 278 12.27 2.36 -13.42
C TYR A 278 11.71 0.98 -13.03
N SER A 279 10.38 0.85 -12.93
CA SER A 279 9.69 -0.42 -12.61
C SER A 279 10.01 -1.54 -13.59
N PHE A 280 10.18 -1.22 -14.87
CA PHE A 280 10.41 -2.18 -15.96
C PHE A 280 11.87 -2.26 -16.43
N THR A 281 12.78 -1.53 -15.80
CA THR A 281 14.22 -1.59 -16.09
C THR A 281 14.99 -2.10 -14.88
N VAL A 282 15.31 -1.21 -13.95
CA VAL A 282 16.21 -1.45 -12.82
C VAL A 282 15.51 -2.24 -11.72
N ALA A 283 14.29 -1.85 -11.32
CA ALA A 283 13.52 -2.56 -10.30
C ALA A 283 13.04 -3.95 -10.75
N TYR A 284 13.11 -4.29 -12.04
CA TYR A 284 12.84 -5.65 -12.49
C TYR A 284 13.92 -6.63 -12.01
N ILE A 285 15.14 -6.14 -11.82
CA ILE A 285 16.30 -6.94 -11.41
C ILE A 285 16.58 -6.77 -9.92
N GLU A 286 16.56 -5.54 -9.42
CA GLU A 286 16.91 -5.23 -8.03
C GLU A 286 15.85 -5.77 -7.06
N CYS A 287 14.57 -5.58 -7.37
CA CYS A 287 13.49 -6.08 -6.53
C CYS A 287 13.27 -7.56 -6.73
N ASN A 288 13.98 -8.37 -5.94
CA ASN A 288 13.74 -9.80 -5.78
C ASN A 288 13.26 -10.18 -4.36
N PRO A 289 12.01 -9.83 -3.97
CA PRO A 289 11.46 -10.16 -2.65
C PRO A 289 11.37 -11.66 -2.40
N MET A 290 11.18 -12.42 -3.49
CA MET A 290 11.03 -13.87 -3.43
C MET A 290 12.37 -14.52 -3.08
N ALA A 291 13.52 -14.03 -3.56
CA ALA A 291 14.83 -14.52 -3.13
C ALA A 291 15.10 -14.27 -1.64
N MET A 292 14.77 -13.10 -1.08
CA MET A 292 15.01 -12.82 0.34
C MET A 292 14.11 -13.66 1.26
N LYS A 293 12.80 -13.71 1.01
CA LYS A 293 11.85 -14.48 1.83
C LYS A 293 12.04 -16.00 1.68
N VAL A 294 12.27 -16.47 0.46
CA VAL A 294 12.48 -17.91 0.19
C VAL A 294 13.87 -18.37 0.63
N ASN A 295 14.93 -17.56 0.51
CA ASN A 295 16.25 -17.95 1.06
C ASN A 295 16.22 -18.02 2.59
N ARG A 296 15.46 -17.15 3.26
CA ARG A 296 15.22 -17.22 4.72
C ARG A 296 14.50 -18.51 5.10
N GLU A 297 13.36 -18.81 4.46
CA GLU A 297 12.60 -20.03 4.74
C GLU A 297 13.40 -21.31 4.42
N ARG A 298 14.19 -21.30 3.34
CA ARG A 298 15.07 -22.41 2.95
C ARG A 298 16.24 -22.58 3.92
N LEU A 299 16.86 -21.50 4.39
CA LEU A 299 17.98 -21.53 5.33
C LEU A 299 17.51 -21.98 6.73
N ASN A 300 16.37 -21.47 7.22
CA ASN A 300 15.73 -21.96 8.44
C ASN A 300 15.47 -23.46 8.36
N LYS A 301 14.82 -23.90 7.28
CA LYS A 301 14.50 -25.31 7.07
C LYS A 301 15.76 -26.18 6.94
N LEU A 302 16.83 -25.68 6.34
CA LEU A 302 18.12 -26.37 6.25
C LEU A 302 18.77 -26.54 7.63
N LEU A 303 18.80 -25.48 8.45
CA LEU A 303 19.39 -25.51 9.80
C LEU A 303 18.58 -26.38 10.78
N GLU A 304 17.27 -26.49 10.56
CA GLU A 304 16.39 -27.41 11.30
C GLU A 304 16.58 -28.88 10.92
N THR A 305 16.99 -29.16 9.67
CA THR A 305 17.02 -30.52 9.11
C THR A 305 18.41 -31.14 9.00
N VAL A 306 19.48 -30.34 9.14
CA VAL A 306 20.86 -30.84 9.02
C VAL A 306 21.29 -31.57 10.30
N GLU A 307 21.69 -32.85 10.17
CA GLU A 307 22.27 -33.63 11.26
C GLU A 307 23.78 -33.37 11.35
N VAL A 308 24.26 -32.91 12.51
CA VAL A 308 25.69 -32.66 12.76
C VAL A 308 26.19 -33.51 13.93
N PRO A 309 27.47 -33.95 13.92
CA PRO A 309 28.09 -34.65 15.05
C PRO A 309 28.00 -33.85 16.35
N ASP A 310 27.93 -34.51 17.50
CA ASP A 310 27.71 -33.88 18.82
C ASP A 310 28.71 -32.75 19.14
N GLU A 311 29.95 -32.88 18.67
CA GLU A 311 31.02 -31.89 18.80
C GLU A 311 30.83 -30.61 17.98
N ARG A 312 29.89 -30.59 17.02
CA ARG A 312 29.53 -29.43 16.19
C ARG A 312 28.13 -28.89 16.49
N LYS A 313 27.40 -29.51 17.42
CA LYS A 313 26.04 -29.10 17.80
C LYS A 313 25.98 -27.66 18.31
N GLY A 314 26.96 -27.25 19.12
CA GLY A 314 27.05 -25.87 19.60
C GLY A 314 27.30 -24.82 18.50
N LEU A 315 27.92 -25.20 17.38
CA LEU A 315 28.06 -24.29 16.23
C LEU A 315 26.73 -24.14 15.48
N LEU A 316 25.98 -25.24 15.32
CA LEU A 316 24.64 -25.21 14.72
C LEU A 316 23.67 -24.40 15.58
N ASP A 317 23.73 -24.56 16.91
CA ASP A 317 22.91 -23.79 17.85
C ASP A 317 23.28 -22.29 17.81
N TRP A 318 24.57 -21.96 17.73
CA TRP A 318 25.02 -20.57 17.53
C TRP A 318 24.55 -19.99 16.18
N MET A 319 24.62 -20.75 15.07
CA MET A 319 24.14 -20.29 13.75
C MET A 319 22.63 -20.02 13.75
N LYS A 320 21.85 -20.81 14.51
CA LYS A 320 20.41 -20.55 14.72
C LYS A 320 20.20 -19.28 15.54
N GLU A 321 20.97 -19.11 16.62
CA GLU A 321 20.91 -17.94 17.48
C GLU A 321 21.30 -16.64 16.75
N GLU A 322 22.30 -16.66 15.87
CA GLU A 322 22.69 -15.50 15.05
C GLU A 322 21.67 -15.17 13.96
N LEU A 323 21.01 -16.19 13.38
CA LEU A 323 19.92 -15.99 12.43
C LEU A 323 18.68 -15.40 13.12
N ASP A 324 18.41 -15.79 14.37
CA ASP A 324 17.37 -15.22 15.21
C ASP A 324 17.71 -13.78 15.64
N LYS A 325 18.98 -13.46 15.96
CA LYS A 325 19.45 -12.09 16.23
C LYS A 325 19.35 -11.16 15.02
N PHE A 326 19.46 -11.70 13.80
CA PHE A 326 19.18 -10.95 12.58
C PHE A 326 17.70 -10.54 12.43
N THR A 327 16.81 -11.05 13.29
CA THR A 327 15.37 -10.79 13.27
C THR A 327 14.81 -10.17 14.55
N VAL A 328 15.64 -9.98 15.59
CA VAL A 328 15.22 -9.50 16.90
C VAL A 328 16.21 -8.43 17.38
N ASP A 329 15.68 -7.25 17.68
CA ASP A 329 16.34 -6.08 18.31
C ASP A 329 17.13 -5.09 17.43
N ASP A 330 16.68 -4.84 16.20
CA ASP A 330 17.06 -3.62 15.50
C ASP A 330 15.83 -3.05 14.77
N GLU A 331 15.10 -2.17 15.45
CA GLU A 331 13.88 -1.52 14.91
C GLU A 331 14.18 -0.77 13.61
N GLU A 332 15.36 -0.17 13.49
CA GLU A 332 15.81 0.64 12.35
C GLU A 332 16.04 -0.25 11.12
N ARG A 333 16.71 -1.39 11.30
CA ARG A 333 16.91 -2.37 10.22
C ARG A 333 15.60 -3.07 9.78
N GLN A 334 14.68 -3.34 10.71
CA GLN A 334 13.35 -3.86 10.34
C GLN A 334 12.57 -2.84 9.51
N GLU A 335 12.66 -1.56 9.88
CA GLU A 335 12.05 -0.46 9.14
C GLU A 335 12.61 -0.37 7.71
N GLN A 336 13.93 -0.45 7.52
CA GLN A 336 14.54 -0.39 6.19
C GLN A 336 14.22 -1.59 5.31
N ILE A 337 14.22 -2.80 5.87
CA ILE A 337 13.79 -3.99 5.13
C ILE A 337 12.33 -3.82 4.71
N GLN A 338 11.49 -3.30 5.59
CA GLN A 338 10.09 -3.05 5.29
C GLN A 338 9.93 -1.96 4.22
N GLN A 339 10.66 -0.84 4.30
CA GLN A 339 10.67 0.23 3.30
C GLN A 339 11.17 -0.27 1.94
N TYR A 340 12.23 -1.08 1.89
CA TYR A 340 12.71 -1.70 0.66
C TYR A 340 11.66 -2.64 0.07
N LEU A 341 11.03 -3.48 0.89
CA LEU A 341 9.94 -4.37 0.46
C LEU A 341 8.72 -3.59 -0.03
N ASP A 342 8.36 -2.47 0.62
CA ASP A 342 7.25 -1.61 0.23
C ASP A 342 7.55 -0.86 -1.07
N LYS A 343 8.78 -0.36 -1.25
CA LYS A 343 9.26 0.24 -2.50
C LYS A 343 9.21 -0.79 -3.65
N CYS A 344 9.70 -2.00 -3.40
CA CYS A 344 9.65 -3.10 -4.38
C CYS A 344 8.24 -3.57 -4.69
N LYS A 345 7.34 -3.56 -3.70
CA LYS A 345 5.93 -3.80 -3.89
C LYS A 345 5.31 -2.71 -4.76
N GLY A 346 5.62 -1.43 -4.53
CA GLY A 346 5.17 -0.32 -5.38
C GLY A 346 5.55 -0.48 -6.85
N TYR A 347 6.78 -0.92 -7.14
CA TYR A 347 7.20 -1.23 -8.51
C TYR A 347 6.50 -2.46 -9.09
N ALA A 348 6.28 -3.51 -8.29
CA ALA A 348 5.51 -4.67 -8.72
C ALA A 348 4.04 -4.32 -9.03
N ASP A 349 3.41 -3.51 -8.19
CA ASP A 349 2.05 -3.00 -8.38
C ASP A 349 1.97 -2.12 -9.63
N THR A 350 3.00 -1.33 -9.91
CA THR A 350 3.12 -0.55 -11.16
C THR A 350 3.15 -1.44 -12.38
N ARG A 351 3.95 -2.51 -12.35
CA ARG A 351 3.98 -3.48 -13.46
C ARG A 351 2.64 -4.17 -13.65
N GLN A 352 2.02 -4.59 -12.55
CA GLN A 352 0.70 -5.22 -12.59
C GLN A 352 -0.39 -4.28 -13.13
N ALA A 353 -0.32 -2.99 -12.84
CA ALA A 353 -1.27 -2.01 -13.38
C ALA A 353 -1.18 -1.90 -14.92
N VAL A 354 0.02 -2.01 -15.50
CA VAL A 354 0.20 -2.06 -16.95
C VAL A 354 -0.37 -3.34 -17.54
N GLU A 355 -0.05 -4.49 -16.94
CA GLU A 355 -0.59 -5.79 -17.38
C GLU A 355 -2.12 -5.82 -17.30
N ASP A 356 -2.69 -5.38 -16.17
CA ASP A 356 -4.13 -5.36 -15.98
C ASP A 356 -4.80 -4.42 -17.02
N PHE A 357 -4.23 -3.26 -17.31
CA PHE A 357 -4.81 -2.33 -18.31
C PHE A 357 -4.56 -2.77 -19.76
N PHE A 358 -3.48 -3.50 -20.03
CA PHE A 358 -3.26 -4.11 -21.33
C PHE A 358 -4.31 -5.21 -21.58
N GLU A 359 -4.49 -6.11 -20.60
CA GLU A 359 -5.49 -7.18 -20.65
C GLU A 359 -6.88 -6.60 -20.91
N PHE A 360 -7.24 -5.47 -20.27
CA PHE A 360 -8.50 -4.75 -20.52
C PHE A 360 -8.74 -4.49 -22.01
N ILE A 361 -7.75 -3.88 -22.66
CA ILE A 361 -7.86 -3.38 -24.04
C ILE A 361 -7.92 -4.55 -25.00
N THR A 362 -7.01 -5.53 -24.83
CA THR A 362 -6.91 -6.67 -25.73
C THR A 362 -8.13 -7.59 -25.63
N ASP A 363 -8.74 -7.65 -24.45
CA ASP A 363 -9.84 -8.56 -24.16
C ASP A 363 -11.24 -7.98 -24.37
N TRP A 364 -11.33 -6.70 -24.73
CA TRP A 364 -12.57 -5.96 -24.79
C TRP A 364 -13.63 -6.62 -25.68
N GLU A 365 -13.24 -7.07 -26.88
CA GLU A 365 -14.16 -7.74 -27.81
C GLU A 365 -14.61 -9.13 -27.32
N GLU A 366 -13.73 -9.85 -26.62
CA GLU A 366 -14.10 -11.11 -25.99
C GLU A 366 -15.09 -10.88 -24.85
N LEU A 367 -14.85 -9.85 -24.01
CA LEU A 367 -15.74 -9.45 -22.93
C LEU A 367 -17.15 -9.11 -23.45
N LYS A 368 -17.25 -8.33 -24.54
CA LYS A 368 -18.53 -8.05 -25.20
C LYS A 368 -19.24 -9.34 -25.60
N THR A 369 -18.51 -10.24 -26.28
CA THR A 369 -19.06 -11.52 -26.75
C THR A 369 -19.53 -12.41 -25.59
N LEU A 370 -18.75 -12.49 -24.51
CA LEU A 370 -19.11 -13.25 -23.32
C LEU A 370 -20.32 -12.65 -22.62
N PHE A 371 -20.39 -11.32 -22.51
CA PHE A 371 -21.54 -10.65 -21.92
C PHE A 371 -22.81 -10.84 -22.75
N ASP A 372 -22.73 -10.75 -24.08
CA ASP A 372 -23.85 -11.06 -24.97
C ASP A 372 -24.42 -12.47 -24.73
N GLN A 373 -23.56 -13.46 -24.50
CA GLN A 373 -23.97 -14.84 -24.23
C GLN A 373 -24.75 -15.02 -22.92
N VAL A 374 -24.60 -14.10 -21.95
CA VAL A 374 -25.24 -14.20 -20.64
C VAL A 374 -26.30 -13.13 -20.39
N SER A 375 -26.24 -12.00 -21.11
CA SER A 375 -27.09 -10.82 -20.92
C SER A 375 -28.58 -11.14 -21.04
N GLU A 376 -28.98 -11.94 -22.03
CA GLU A 376 -30.37 -12.36 -22.21
C GLU A 376 -30.86 -13.13 -20.98
N LYS A 377 -30.04 -14.04 -20.47
CA LYS A 377 -30.39 -14.86 -19.30
C LYS A 377 -30.39 -14.05 -18.01
N LEU A 378 -29.46 -13.12 -17.85
CA LEU A 378 -29.44 -12.17 -16.74
C LEU A 378 -30.72 -11.33 -16.72
N ARG A 379 -31.13 -10.80 -17.88
CA ARG A 379 -32.35 -10.01 -18.03
C ARG A 379 -33.63 -10.81 -17.75
N GLU A 380 -33.68 -12.08 -18.13
CA GLU A 380 -34.78 -12.97 -17.76
C GLU A 380 -34.83 -13.25 -16.25
N THR A 381 -33.67 -13.31 -15.60
CA THR A 381 -33.53 -13.81 -14.22
C THR A 381 -33.62 -12.68 -13.18
N LEU A 382 -33.10 -11.49 -13.49
CA LEU A 382 -32.97 -10.37 -12.57
C LEU A 382 -33.87 -9.21 -13.03
N GLU A 383 -34.89 -8.89 -12.22
CA GLU A 383 -35.88 -7.84 -12.52
C GLU A 383 -35.24 -6.44 -12.60
N VAL A 384 -34.04 -6.26 -12.05
CA VAL A 384 -33.24 -5.03 -12.15
C VAL A 384 -32.92 -4.66 -13.61
N TYR A 385 -32.89 -5.60 -14.56
CA TYR A 385 -32.77 -5.29 -16.00
C TYR A 385 -34.09 -4.97 -16.69
N SER A 386 -35.22 -4.98 -15.98
CA SER A 386 -36.55 -4.69 -16.55
C SER A 386 -36.87 -3.18 -16.62
N SER A 387 -36.14 -2.34 -15.88
CA SER A 387 -36.17 -0.89 -15.98
C SER A 387 -34.96 -0.41 -16.78
N TYR A 388 -35.21 0.05 -18.00
CA TYR A 388 -34.16 0.63 -18.85
C TYR A 388 -33.86 2.06 -18.43
N SER A 389 -32.58 2.36 -18.23
CA SER A 389 -32.10 3.73 -18.23
C SER A 389 -31.52 4.08 -19.60
N PHE A 390 -31.95 5.22 -20.13
CA PHE A 390 -31.37 5.80 -21.35
C PHE A 390 -30.17 6.70 -21.05
N VAL A 391 -29.87 6.95 -19.76
CA VAL A 391 -28.74 7.76 -19.31
C VAL A 391 -27.51 6.86 -19.17
N ASN A 392 -26.39 7.25 -19.77
CA ASN A 392 -25.18 6.42 -19.85
C ASN A 392 -24.56 6.21 -18.46
N GLU A 393 -24.52 7.25 -17.64
CA GLU A 393 -24.02 7.25 -16.27
C GLU A 393 -24.82 6.31 -15.36
N GLU A 394 -26.15 6.35 -15.45
CA GLU A 394 -27.01 5.46 -14.66
C GLU A 394 -26.78 3.99 -15.03
N ARG A 395 -26.54 3.69 -16.32
CA ARG A 395 -26.20 2.33 -16.75
C ARG A 395 -24.82 1.88 -16.26
N TYR A 396 -23.84 2.78 -16.29
CA TYR A 396 -22.52 2.53 -15.72
C TYR A 396 -22.60 2.24 -14.21
N GLU A 397 -23.26 3.11 -13.43
CA GLU A 397 -23.38 2.97 -11.98
C GLU A 397 -24.14 1.69 -11.59
N LYS A 398 -25.15 1.33 -12.38
CA LYS A 398 -25.85 0.06 -12.23
C LYS A 398 -24.92 -1.13 -12.40
N ALA A 399 -24.09 -1.14 -13.44
CA ALA A 399 -23.16 -2.24 -13.70
C ALA A 399 -22.12 -2.42 -12.58
N VAL A 400 -21.65 -1.30 -12.00
CA VAL A 400 -20.75 -1.30 -10.84
C VAL A 400 -21.39 -2.05 -9.65
N LEU A 401 -22.70 -1.92 -9.45
CA LEU A 401 -23.42 -2.64 -8.40
C LEU A 401 -23.70 -4.10 -8.79
N ASP A 402 -24.06 -4.34 -10.05
CA ASP A 402 -24.38 -5.68 -10.53
C ASP A 402 -23.17 -6.64 -10.41
N VAL A 403 -21.95 -6.17 -10.66
CA VAL A 403 -20.77 -7.05 -10.58
C VAL A 403 -20.50 -7.59 -9.17
N GLN A 404 -20.86 -6.85 -8.12
CA GLN A 404 -20.77 -7.32 -6.73
C GLN A 404 -21.74 -8.49 -6.49
N ILE A 405 -22.95 -8.36 -7.03
CA ILE A 405 -24.00 -9.38 -6.94
C ILE A 405 -23.59 -10.64 -7.70
N LEU A 406 -23.07 -10.49 -8.92
CA LEU A 406 -22.63 -11.59 -9.76
C LEU A 406 -21.40 -12.32 -9.19
N SER A 407 -20.48 -11.58 -8.57
CA SER A 407 -19.32 -12.16 -7.87
C SER A 407 -19.77 -13.09 -6.73
N ILE A 408 -20.72 -12.65 -5.91
CA ILE A 408 -21.27 -13.47 -4.81
C ILE A 408 -21.97 -14.71 -5.35
N ALA A 409 -22.73 -14.58 -6.44
CA ALA A 409 -23.51 -15.68 -6.99
C ALA A 409 -22.66 -16.80 -7.61
N THR A 410 -21.56 -16.44 -8.25
CA THR A 410 -20.64 -17.40 -8.88
C THR A 410 -19.69 -18.05 -7.87
N GLY A 411 -19.47 -17.41 -6.72
CA GLY A 411 -18.52 -17.86 -5.70
C GLY A 411 -17.06 -17.72 -6.15
N ILE A 412 -16.80 -16.92 -7.19
CA ILE A 412 -15.46 -16.68 -7.73
C ILE A 412 -14.80 -15.61 -6.85
N GLY A 413 -13.93 -16.07 -5.95
CA GLY A 413 -13.02 -15.22 -5.17
C GLY A 413 -11.84 -14.73 -6.02
N ALA A 414 -11.26 -13.59 -5.64
CA ALA A 414 -10.35 -12.78 -6.46
C ALA A 414 -9.15 -13.56 -7.04
N VAL A 415 -9.13 -13.72 -8.37
CA VAL A 415 -7.97 -14.13 -9.19
C VAL A 415 -7.89 -13.14 -10.36
N THR A 416 -6.98 -12.16 -10.24
CA THR A 416 -6.74 -10.96 -11.11
C THR A 416 -7.99 -10.19 -11.60
N LYS A 417 -7.86 -8.87 -11.79
CA LYS A 417 -9.03 -7.95 -11.77
C LYS A 417 -9.92 -8.06 -13.01
N ILE A 418 -9.36 -8.14 -14.20
CA ILE A 418 -10.14 -8.22 -15.46
C ILE A 418 -10.52 -9.64 -15.79
N LYS A 419 -9.57 -10.55 -15.57
CA LYS A 419 -9.85 -11.98 -15.52
C LYS A 419 -11.03 -12.33 -14.61
N LYS A 420 -11.22 -11.65 -13.48
CA LYS A 420 -12.40 -11.85 -12.63
C LYS A 420 -13.71 -11.53 -13.36
N VAL A 421 -13.78 -10.42 -14.12
CA VAL A 421 -14.98 -10.12 -14.95
C VAL A 421 -15.20 -11.25 -15.95
N LYS A 422 -14.16 -11.66 -16.69
CA LYS A 422 -14.25 -12.80 -17.62
C LYS A 422 -14.71 -14.09 -16.94
N ASP A 423 -14.11 -14.45 -15.82
CA ASP A 423 -14.38 -15.67 -15.07
C ASP A 423 -15.81 -15.66 -14.52
N ILE A 424 -16.31 -14.51 -14.05
CA ILE A 424 -17.71 -14.33 -13.67
C ILE A 424 -18.62 -14.59 -14.87
N LEU A 425 -18.35 -13.98 -16.02
CA LEU A 425 -19.16 -14.17 -17.23
C LEU A 425 -19.11 -15.62 -17.74
N ILE A 426 -17.94 -16.26 -17.74
CA ILE A 426 -17.77 -17.67 -18.08
C ILE A 426 -18.50 -18.58 -17.08
N GLY A 427 -18.42 -18.26 -15.79
CA GLY A 427 -19.13 -18.95 -14.72
C GLY A 427 -20.63 -18.90 -14.93
N LEU A 428 -21.18 -17.69 -15.15
CA LEU A 428 -22.60 -17.46 -15.43
C LEU A 428 -23.05 -18.17 -16.71
N ARG A 429 -22.27 -18.09 -17.79
CA ARG A 429 -22.55 -18.81 -19.04
C ARG A 429 -22.71 -20.30 -18.81
N ASN A 430 -21.93 -20.86 -17.89
CA ASN A 430 -21.93 -22.29 -17.57
C ASN A 430 -22.93 -22.67 -16.47
N PHE A 431 -23.73 -21.74 -15.94
CA PHE A 431 -24.74 -22.05 -14.94
C PHE A 431 -25.77 -23.05 -15.46
N THR A 432 -26.06 -24.05 -14.64
CA THR A 432 -27.21 -24.93 -14.84
C THR A 432 -28.51 -24.16 -14.63
N LYS A 433 -29.62 -24.69 -15.16
CA LYS A 433 -30.95 -24.13 -14.91
C LYS A 433 -31.25 -23.94 -13.42
N ALA A 434 -30.86 -24.91 -12.57
CA ALA A 434 -31.07 -24.82 -11.13
C ALA A 434 -30.27 -23.67 -10.48
N GLN A 435 -29.06 -23.37 -10.99
CA GLN A 435 -28.25 -22.24 -10.53
C GLN A 435 -28.84 -20.90 -10.99
N TRP A 436 -29.33 -20.80 -12.22
CA TRP A 436 -30.09 -19.64 -12.68
C TRP A 436 -31.38 -19.43 -11.87
N ASP A 437 -32.12 -20.50 -11.57
CA ASP A 437 -33.32 -20.45 -10.75
C ASP A 437 -32.99 -20.08 -9.29
N ASP A 438 -31.84 -20.51 -8.75
CA ASP A 438 -31.35 -20.12 -7.43
C ASP A 438 -30.91 -18.66 -7.39
N LEU A 439 -30.20 -18.19 -8.42
CA LEU A 439 -29.87 -16.78 -8.61
C LEU A 439 -31.15 -15.95 -8.64
N GLY A 440 -32.12 -16.27 -9.48
CA GLY A 440 -33.42 -15.59 -9.55
C GLY A 440 -34.23 -15.67 -8.25
N ARG A 441 -34.08 -16.74 -7.46
CA ARG A 441 -34.71 -16.83 -6.12
C ARG A 441 -34.00 -16.02 -5.06
N ARG A 442 -32.69 -15.80 -5.16
CA ARG A 442 -31.94 -14.95 -4.21
C ARG A 442 -32.07 -13.48 -4.57
N PHE A 443 -32.08 -13.21 -5.88
CA PHE A 443 -31.79 -11.92 -6.46
C PHE A 443 -32.81 -11.44 -7.51
N GLY A 444 -33.79 -12.25 -7.89
CA GLY A 444 -34.88 -11.86 -8.79
C GLY A 444 -36.14 -11.46 -8.04
N ARG A 445 -37.25 -11.36 -8.79
CA ARG A 445 -38.59 -10.82 -8.42
C ARG A 445 -39.19 -11.24 -7.06
N ASN A 446 -38.75 -12.36 -6.48
CA ASN A 446 -39.26 -12.90 -5.21
C ASN A 446 -38.13 -13.20 -4.19
N GLY A 447 -36.93 -12.66 -4.40
CA GLY A 447 -35.76 -12.98 -3.59
C GLY A 447 -35.47 -12.03 -2.43
N ASN A 448 -35.13 -12.62 -1.28
CA ASN A 448 -34.84 -11.91 -0.02
C ASN A 448 -33.59 -11.01 -0.04
N LEU A 449 -32.76 -11.07 -1.09
CA LEU A 449 -31.60 -10.17 -1.22
C LEU A 449 -31.89 -8.97 -2.11
N PHE A 450 -32.85 -9.05 -3.03
CA PHE A 450 -33.29 -7.87 -3.77
C PHE A 450 -34.39 -7.11 -3.04
N SER A 451 -35.00 -7.69 -2.01
CA SER A 451 -35.58 -6.90 -0.92
C SER A 451 -34.51 -6.22 -0.02
N LYS A 452 -33.21 -6.29 -0.35
CA LYS A 452 -32.11 -5.54 0.32
C LYS A 452 -31.40 -4.52 -0.58
N PHE A 453 -31.43 -4.66 -1.91
CA PHE A 453 -30.95 -3.62 -2.87
C PHE A 453 -32.09 -2.90 -3.61
N GLY A 454 -33.30 -3.43 -3.49
CA GLY A 454 -34.56 -2.86 -3.93
C GLY A 454 -35.64 -3.15 -2.90
N GLN A 455 -35.44 -2.68 -1.65
CA GLN A 455 -36.61 -2.10 -1.00
C GLN A 455 -37.09 -1.01 -1.94
N LYS A 456 -38.40 -0.94 -2.22
CA LYS A 456 -38.95 0.19 -2.98
C LYS A 456 -38.36 1.45 -2.36
N LEU A 457 -37.74 2.32 -3.15
CA LEU A 457 -37.22 3.60 -2.64
C LEU A 457 -38.28 4.28 -1.77
N ASP A 458 -39.56 4.15 -2.13
CA ASP A 458 -40.77 4.51 -1.39
C ASP A 458 -40.85 4.05 0.09
N GLU A 459 -40.15 2.98 0.46
CA GLU A 459 -40.08 2.42 1.83
C GLU A 459 -38.99 3.09 2.67
N ILE A 460 -37.88 3.52 2.06
CA ILE A 460 -36.74 4.20 2.69
C ILE A 460 -36.95 5.72 2.70
N GLY A 461 -37.52 6.31 1.66
CA GLY A 461 -37.59 7.75 1.51
C GLY A 461 -37.97 8.24 0.11
N GLU A 462 -37.83 9.54 -0.10
CA GLU A 462 -38.04 10.18 -1.41
C GLU A 462 -36.70 10.30 -2.15
N LEU A 463 -36.58 9.71 -3.35
CA LEU A 463 -35.40 9.88 -4.20
C LEU A 463 -35.37 11.30 -4.77
N LEU A 464 -34.23 11.97 -4.64
CA LEU A 464 -33.99 13.31 -5.17
C LEU A 464 -33.29 13.25 -6.53
N GLU A 465 -33.41 14.32 -7.32
CA GLU A 465 -32.81 14.43 -8.67
C GLU A 465 -31.29 14.24 -8.69
N ASN A 466 -30.62 14.45 -7.55
CA ASN A 466 -29.17 14.29 -7.41
C ASN A 466 -28.73 12.90 -6.90
N GLY A 467 -29.62 11.91 -6.92
CA GLY A 467 -29.32 10.54 -6.51
C GLY A 467 -29.30 10.30 -5.00
N LEU A 468 -29.55 11.32 -4.18
CA LEU A 468 -29.69 11.19 -2.72
C LEU A 468 -31.12 10.79 -2.33
N VAL A 469 -31.29 10.27 -1.12
CA VAL A 469 -32.59 9.88 -0.57
C VAL A 469 -32.92 10.75 0.63
N LYS A 470 -34.12 11.33 0.64
CA LYS A 470 -34.71 11.94 1.83
C LYS A 470 -35.41 10.87 2.66
N GLY A 471 -34.78 10.44 3.75
CA GLY A 471 -35.24 9.37 4.63
C GLY A 471 -36.67 9.58 5.15
N LYS A 472 -37.43 8.49 5.19
CA LYS A 472 -38.84 8.49 5.57
C LYS A 472 -39.03 8.72 7.06
N TYR A 473 -38.16 8.13 7.88
CA TYR A 473 -38.25 8.25 9.34
C TYR A 473 -37.31 9.33 9.88
N SER A 474 -36.08 9.38 9.39
CA SER A 474 -35.09 10.39 9.76
C SER A 474 -35.46 11.78 9.23
N GLY A 475 -36.09 11.86 8.06
CA GLY A 475 -36.33 13.12 7.34
C GLY A 475 -35.06 13.73 6.72
N ARG A 476 -33.91 13.08 6.87
CA ARG A 476 -32.58 13.57 6.46
C ARG A 476 -32.31 13.22 5.01
N VAL A 477 -31.56 14.05 4.30
CA VAL A 477 -31.06 13.73 2.96
C VAL A 477 -29.73 13.03 3.08
N PHE A 478 -29.59 11.82 2.54
CA PHE A 478 -28.38 11.02 2.67
C PHE A 478 -28.18 10.09 1.47
N ASN A 479 -26.97 9.56 1.31
CA ASN A 479 -26.64 8.55 0.31
C ASN A 479 -26.69 7.15 0.96
N PRO A 480 -27.70 6.32 0.64
CA PRO A 480 -27.82 4.98 1.23
C PRO A 480 -26.69 4.02 0.79
N ASN A 481 -26.04 4.28 -0.35
CA ASN A 481 -24.95 3.44 -0.87
C ASN A 481 -23.62 3.71 -0.15
N ASN A 482 -23.46 4.87 0.51
CA ASN A 482 -22.26 5.25 1.24
C ASN A 482 -22.47 5.24 2.76
N ALA A 483 -23.34 4.38 3.27
CA ALA A 483 -23.76 4.35 4.66
C ALA A 483 -23.22 3.18 5.49
N GLY A 484 -22.21 2.45 5.01
CA GLY A 484 -21.60 1.34 5.75
C GLY A 484 -22.45 0.08 5.80
N GLY A 485 -23.20 -0.19 4.74
CA GLY A 485 -24.05 -1.37 4.58
C GLY A 485 -25.50 -1.03 4.26
N ALA A 486 -26.27 -2.04 3.87
CA ALA A 486 -27.68 -1.88 3.49
C ALA A 486 -28.54 -1.37 4.66
N ILE A 487 -29.58 -0.61 4.34
CA ILE A 487 -30.65 -0.26 5.30
C ILE A 487 -31.49 -1.51 5.56
N LYS A 488 -31.78 -1.75 6.83
CA LYS A 488 -32.51 -2.91 7.35
C LYS A 488 -33.87 -2.44 7.89
N SER A 489 -34.79 -3.36 8.10
CA SER A 489 -36.00 -3.09 8.88
C SER A 489 -35.86 -3.85 10.20
N LEU A 490 -35.31 -3.16 11.19
CA LEU A 490 -34.98 -3.67 12.51
C LEU A 490 -35.97 -3.17 13.55
N ASP A 491 -36.21 -4.02 14.54
CA ASP A 491 -37.05 -3.69 15.68
C ASP A 491 -36.18 -3.23 16.85
N TRP A 492 -36.42 -2.01 17.33
CA TRP A 492 -35.73 -1.47 18.49
C TRP A 492 -36.33 -1.96 19.81
N GLU A 493 -37.53 -2.54 19.83
CA GLU A 493 -38.23 -2.92 21.07
C GLU A 493 -37.52 -4.04 21.85
N ASN A 494 -36.73 -4.86 21.15
CA ASN A 494 -36.02 -6.03 21.66
C ASN A 494 -34.52 -5.77 21.94
N ALA A 495 -34.19 -4.61 22.51
CA ALA A 495 -32.82 -4.25 22.88
C ALA A 495 -32.22 -5.19 23.95
N ILE A 496 -30.95 -5.54 23.78
CA ILE A 496 -30.20 -6.41 24.69
C ILE A 496 -29.21 -5.55 25.50
N PHE A 497 -29.43 -5.45 26.80
CA PHE A 497 -28.58 -4.67 27.72
C PHE A 497 -27.56 -5.57 28.41
N THR A 498 -26.40 -5.76 27.77
CA THR A 498 -25.26 -6.49 28.34
C THR A 498 -24.06 -5.56 28.47
N LYS A 499 -23.12 -5.90 29.37
CA LYS A 499 -21.85 -5.17 29.48
C LYS A 499 -21.14 -5.02 28.13
N SER A 500 -21.10 -6.10 27.33
CA SER A 500 -20.45 -6.06 26.01
C SER A 500 -21.09 -5.03 25.08
N ASN A 501 -22.42 -4.94 25.05
CA ASN A 501 -23.13 -3.98 24.22
C ASN A 501 -22.90 -2.55 24.71
N ILE A 502 -22.85 -2.34 26.02
CA ILE A 502 -22.56 -1.02 26.61
C ILE A 502 -21.13 -0.58 26.31
N GLU A 503 -20.16 -1.49 26.29
CA GLU A 503 -18.78 -1.15 25.90
C GLU A 503 -18.67 -0.76 24.41
N ILE A 504 -19.51 -1.32 23.53
CA ILE A 504 -19.59 -0.85 22.13
C ILE A 504 -20.10 0.59 22.08
N VAL A 505 -21.16 0.90 22.83
CA VAL A 505 -21.69 2.27 22.92
C VAL A 505 -20.63 3.24 23.44
N LYS A 506 -19.88 2.87 24.50
CA LYS A 506 -18.78 3.68 25.02
C LYS A 506 -17.65 3.86 24.00
N LYS A 507 -17.31 2.81 23.24
CA LYS A 507 -16.29 2.91 22.18
C LYS A 507 -16.74 3.88 21.09
N HIS A 508 -17.99 3.81 20.67
CA HIS A 508 -18.56 4.69 19.65
C HIS A 508 -18.60 6.15 20.08
N LEU A 509 -19.20 6.42 21.24
CA LEU A 509 -19.34 7.76 21.80
C LEU A 509 -18.00 8.35 22.25
N GLY A 510 -17.04 7.52 22.64
CA GLY A 510 -15.68 7.95 23.00
C GLY A 510 -14.89 8.54 21.83
N ARG A 511 -15.38 8.43 20.59
CA ARG A 511 -14.84 9.13 19.42
C ARG A 511 -15.36 10.57 19.27
N LEU A 512 -16.40 10.93 20.03
CA LEU A 512 -17.03 12.25 20.05
C LEU A 512 -16.41 13.12 21.16
N GLU A 513 -16.64 14.42 21.10
CA GLU A 513 -16.39 15.28 22.26
C GLU A 513 -17.31 14.88 23.43
N SER A 514 -16.83 15.06 24.66
CA SER A 514 -17.60 14.73 25.86
C SER A 514 -18.88 15.57 25.90
N ASP A 515 -20.01 14.87 26.01
CA ASP A 515 -21.35 15.44 26.02
C ASP A 515 -22.12 14.96 27.26
N PRO A 516 -22.71 15.87 28.07
CA PRO A 516 -23.43 15.50 29.29
C PRO A 516 -24.62 14.56 29.06
N TRP A 517 -25.24 14.60 27.87
CA TRP A 517 -26.37 13.73 27.58
C TRP A 517 -25.91 12.31 27.26
N ASN A 518 -24.82 12.15 26.51
CA ASN A 518 -24.15 10.88 26.25
C ASN A 518 -23.72 10.19 27.55
N ASP A 519 -23.04 10.92 28.44
CA ASP A 519 -22.60 10.39 29.73
C ASP A 519 -23.79 9.93 30.59
N ALA A 520 -24.87 10.72 30.61
CA ALA A 520 -26.08 10.37 31.35
C ALA A 520 -26.80 9.16 30.74
N MET A 521 -26.83 9.03 29.41
CA MET A 521 -27.38 7.85 28.73
C MET A 521 -26.55 6.60 29.01
N ILE A 522 -25.22 6.66 28.94
CA ILE A 522 -24.34 5.53 29.31
C ILE A 522 -24.63 5.07 30.73
N LYS A 523 -24.72 6.00 31.69
CA LYS A 523 -25.05 5.68 33.08
C LYS A 523 -26.41 5.00 33.20
N ARG A 524 -27.42 5.45 32.45
CA ARG A 524 -28.73 4.78 32.42
C ARG A 524 -28.62 3.35 31.89
N LEU A 525 -27.85 3.11 30.83
CA LEU A 525 -27.63 1.76 30.30
C LEU A 525 -26.96 0.84 31.34
N GLU A 526 -25.99 1.34 32.10
CA GLU A 526 -25.35 0.60 33.20
C GLU A 526 -26.32 0.31 34.36
N ASP A 527 -27.19 1.26 34.71
CA ASP A 527 -28.21 1.06 35.73
C ASP A 527 -29.29 0.05 35.27
N ILE A 528 -29.57 -0.03 33.97
CA ILE A 528 -30.44 -1.07 33.38
C ILE A 528 -29.77 -2.45 33.44
N GLU A 529 -28.50 -2.57 33.01
CA GLU A 529 -27.74 -3.82 33.07
C GLU A 529 -27.62 -4.35 34.51
N GLY A 530 -27.42 -3.45 35.47
CA GLY A 530 -27.39 -3.76 36.90
C GLY A 530 -28.76 -4.00 37.54
N GLY A 531 -29.86 -3.91 36.78
CA GLY A 531 -31.24 -4.14 37.25
C GLY A 531 -31.78 -3.08 38.22
N LYS A 532 -31.17 -1.88 38.25
CA LYS A 532 -31.59 -0.77 39.13
C LYS A 532 -32.79 -0.01 38.57
N ILE A 533 -32.89 0.09 37.24
CA ILE A 533 -34.01 0.73 36.54
C ILE A 533 -34.52 -0.16 35.40
N VAL A 534 -35.78 0.01 35.03
CA VAL A 534 -36.40 -0.71 33.91
C VAL A 534 -36.17 0.09 32.62
N PRO A 535 -35.75 -0.55 31.51
CA PRO A 535 -35.50 0.14 30.25
C PRO A 535 -36.78 0.75 29.67
N THR A 536 -36.69 2.00 29.26
CA THR A 536 -37.74 2.70 28.51
C THR A 536 -37.53 2.55 27.01
N ASN A 537 -38.48 3.04 26.20
CA ASN A 537 -38.33 3.05 24.75
C ASN A 537 -37.14 3.91 24.29
N TYR A 538 -36.80 5.00 25.02
CA TYR A 538 -35.62 5.81 24.69
C TYR A 538 -34.32 5.04 24.90
N ASP A 539 -34.20 4.33 26.03
CA ASP A 539 -32.99 3.53 26.33
C ASP A 539 -32.77 2.42 25.28
N LYS A 540 -33.87 1.80 24.84
CA LYS A 540 -33.86 0.76 23.81
C LYS A 540 -33.49 1.30 22.43
N LYS A 541 -34.04 2.45 22.04
CA LYS A 541 -33.71 3.14 20.79
C LYS A 541 -32.25 3.56 20.77
N PHE A 542 -31.78 4.18 21.84
CA PHE A 542 -30.41 4.64 22.01
C PHE A 542 -29.40 3.52 21.81
N ILE A 543 -29.44 2.48 22.65
CA ILE A 543 -28.41 1.41 22.60
C ILE A 543 -28.37 0.71 21.23
N ASN A 544 -29.52 0.49 20.60
CA ASN A 544 -29.60 -0.13 19.29
C ASN A 544 -29.08 0.79 18.17
N HIS A 545 -29.37 2.09 18.26
CA HIS A 545 -28.84 3.10 17.34
C HIS A 545 -27.32 3.20 17.47
N GLU A 546 -26.79 3.47 18.67
CA GLU A 546 -25.35 3.66 18.87
C GLU A 546 -24.53 2.44 18.42
N ILE A 547 -25.02 1.22 18.68
CA ILE A 547 -24.36 -0.01 18.21
C ILE A 547 -24.46 -0.14 16.68
N GLY A 548 -25.65 0.11 16.11
CA GLY A 548 -25.86 -0.01 14.66
C GLY A 548 -25.02 0.99 13.87
N GLU A 549 -24.93 2.22 14.36
CA GLU A 549 -24.14 3.28 13.74
C GLU A 549 -22.63 2.97 13.84
N PHE A 550 -22.17 2.47 14.99
CA PHE A 550 -20.78 2.05 15.16
C PHE A 550 -20.37 0.93 14.20
N GLU A 551 -21.23 -0.09 14.00
CA GLU A 551 -20.95 -1.15 13.03
C GLU A 551 -20.84 -0.60 11.60
N ARG A 552 -21.65 0.41 11.23
CA ARG A 552 -21.51 1.08 9.92
C ARG A 552 -20.18 1.80 9.78
N TYR A 553 -19.72 2.49 10.84
CA TYR A 553 -18.40 3.11 10.83
C TYR A 553 -17.26 2.10 10.69
N LYS A 554 -17.39 0.93 11.29
CA LYS A 554 -16.42 -0.15 11.14
C LYS A 554 -16.36 -0.67 9.70
N GLU A 555 -17.51 -0.89 9.06
CA GLU A 555 -17.58 -1.28 7.65
C GLU A 555 -16.99 -0.21 6.71
N LEU A 556 -17.11 1.07 7.07
CA LEU A 556 -16.53 2.18 6.31
C LEU A 556 -15.04 2.44 6.61
N GLY A 557 -14.41 1.69 7.52
CA GLY A 557 -13.00 1.85 7.89
C GLY A 557 -12.71 2.98 8.89
N TYR A 558 -13.72 3.51 9.58
CA TYR A 558 -13.62 4.62 10.54
C TYR A 558 -13.75 4.18 12.02
N GLU A 559 -13.46 2.90 12.33
CA GLU A 559 -13.69 2.37 13.69
C GLU A 559 -12.89 3.08 14.80
N ASN A 560 -11.71 3.61 14.47
CA ASN A 560 -10.79 4.26 15.42
C ASN A 560 -10.56 5.74 15.07
N THR A 561 -11.35 6.32 14.16
CA THR A 561 -11.20 7.71 13.72
C THR A 561 -11.98 8.66 14.62
N HIS A 562 -11.35 9.77 15.02
CA HIS A 562 -12.02 10.81 15.81
C HIS A 562 -13.07 11.55 14.96
N TYR A 563 -14.20 11.95 15.55
CA TYR A 563 -15.33 12.57 14.82
C TYR A 563 -14.92 13.76 13.95
N SER A 564 -14.01 14.61 14.43
CA SER A 564 -13.52 15.79 13.70
C SER A 564 -12.74 15.46 12.41
N GLN A 565 -12.35 14.20 12.21
CA GLN A 565 -11.64 13.70 11.03
C GLN A 565 -12.57 12.89 10.10
N ILE A 566 -13.82 12.68 10.49
CA ILE A 566 -14.81 11.98 9.66
C ILE A 566 -15.49 13.03 8.77
N PRO A 567 -15.51 12.84 7.43
CA PRO A 567 -16.24 13.74 6.54
C PRO A 567 -17.73 13.83 6.94
N GLU A 568 -18.30 15.04 6.89
CA GLU A 568 -19.70 15.27 7.29
C GLU A 568 -20.68 14.36 6.54
N GLU A 569 -20.41 14.08 5.26
CA GLU A 569 -21.22 13.17 4.44
C GLU A 569 -21.20 11.72 4.98
N VAL A 570 -20.05 11.24 5.45
CA VAL A 570 -19.88 9.88 5.99
C VAL A 570 -20.67 9.77 7.28
N TRP A 571 -20.57 10.77 8.15
CA TRP A 571 -21.39 10.85 9.36
C TRP A 571 -22.88 10.88 9.03
N ASN A 572 -23.30 11.79 8.17
CA ASN A 572 -24.70 11.94 7.84
C ASN A 572 -25.29 10.68 7.19
N ASN A 573 -24.52 9.98 6.35
CA ASN A 573 -24.96 8.73 5.71
C ASN A 573 -25.11 7.59 6.72
N ALA A 574 -24.09 7.34 7.56
CA ALA A 574 -24.13 6.29 8.58
C ALA A 574 -25.24 6.55 9.62
N HIS A 575 -25.36 7.81 10.06
CA HIS A 575 -26.36 8.23 11.04
C HIS A 575 -27.78 8.07 10.50
N SER A 576 -28.05 8.65 9.31
CA SER A 576 -29.38 8.61 8.70
C SER A 576 -29.80 7.18 8.40
N ALA A 577 -28.89 6.34 7.88
CA ALA A 577 -29.19 4.94 7.61
C ALA A 577 -29.53 4.14 8.88
N THR A 578 -28.88 4.44 10.01
CA THR A 578 -29.19 3.79 11.29
C THR A 578 -30.54 4.24 11.86
N LEU A 579 -30.92 5.50 11.66
CA LEU A 579 -32.26 5.97 11.99
C LEU A 579 -33.33 5.25 11.15
N GLU A 580 -33.10 5.09 9.85
CA GLU A 580 -33.98 4.32 8.97
C GLU A 580 -34.04 2.84 9.39
N ASP A 581 -32.91 2.23 9.81
CA ASP A 581 -32.85 0.84 10.25
C ASP A 581 -33.91 0.53 11.30
N TYR A 582 -34.11 1.44 12.25
CA TYR A 582 -35.01 1.26 13.38
C TYR A 582 -36.31 2.06 13.25
N SER A 583 -36.56 2.71 12.11
CA SER A 583 -37.72 3.58 11.92
C SER A 583 -37.84 4.68 12.99
N ILE A 584 -36.71 5.32 13.33
CA ILE A 584 -36.57 6.37 14.34
C ILE A 584 -36.36 7.72 13.64
N SER A 585 -36.95 8.79 14.17
CA SER A 585 -36.62 10.17 13.79
C SER A 585 -35.63 10.78 14.79
N ASP A 586 -34.80 11.73 14.37
CA ASP A 586 -33.92 12.46 15.31
C ASP A 586 -34.70 13.05 16.48
N TYR A 587 -35.82 13.69 16.15
CA TYR A 587 -36.75 14.27 17.11
C TYR A 587 -38.18 14.23 16.57
N ILE A 588 -39.14 14.44 17.47
CA ILE A 588 -40.51 14.83 17.12
C ILE A 588 -40.79 16.22 17.68
N ILE A 589 -41.63 17.00 16.98
CA ILE A 589 -42.04 18.32 17.46
C ILE A 589 -43.27 18.15 18.36
N LYS A 590 -43.14 18.52 19.64
CA LYS A 590 -44.24 18.51 20.61
C LYS A 590 -45.26 19.61 20.28
N PRO A 591 -46.51 19.53 20.78
CA PRO A 591 -47.53 20.56 20.56
C PRO A 591 -47.13 21.98 21.02
N ASP A 592 -46.17 22.09 21.94
CA ASP A 592 -45.60 23.35 22.43
C ASP A 592 -44.45 23.89 21.55
N GLY A 593 -44.10 23.20 20.47
CA GLY A 593 -43.04 23.56 19.55
C GLY A 593 -41.64 23.08 19.96
N MET A 594 -41.49 22.43 21.11
CA MET A 594 -40.20 21.89 21.56
C MET A 594 -39.86 20.57 20.86
N ARG A 595 -38.56 20.32 20.63
CA ARG A 595 -38.05 19.05 20.09
C ARG A 595 -37.99 17.99 21.19
N ASP A 596 -38.49 16.80 20.90
CA ASP A 596 -38.30 15.59 21.71
C ASP A 596 -37.31 14.67 21.01
N TYR A 597 -36.04 14.70 21.42
CA TYR A 597 -35.03 13.85 20.80
C TYR A 597 -35.34 12.38 21.09
N GLN A 598 -35.50 11.54 20.05
CA GLN A 598 -35.99 10.18 20.23
C GLN A 598 -34.91 9.21 20.74
N LEU A 599 -33.65 9.59 20.64
CA LEU A 599 -32.51 8.83 21.13
C LEU A 599 -32.16 9.14 22.59
N TYR A 600 -32.55 10.29 23.13
CA TYR A 600 -32.20 10.67 24.51
C TYR A 600 -33.41 10.53 25.44
N HIS A 601 -33.22 10.00 26.65
CA HIS A 601 -34.31 9.94 27.63
C HIS A 601 -34.74 11.36 28.08
N PRO A 602 -36.03 11.64 28.30
CA PRO A 602 -36.49 12.98 28.72
C PRO A 602 -35.87 13.51 30.01
N ASP A 603 -35.46 12.64 30.93
CA ASP A 603 -34.73 13.04 32.15
C ASP A 603 -33.32 13.55 31.86
N VAL A 604 -32.71 13.08 30.76
CA VAL A 604 -31.38 13.51 30.31
C VAL A 604 -31.49 14.84 29.57
N GLN A 605 -32.52 15.01 28.74
CA GLN A 605 -32.79 16.25 28.00
C GLN A 605 -33.12 17.46 28.90
N GLN A 606 -33.39 17.25 30.19
CA GLN A 606 -33.62 18.31 31.18
C GLN A 606 -32.32 18.84 31.80
N ILE A 607 -31.18 18.22 31.51
CA ILE A 607 -29.86 18.70 31.92
C ILE A 607 -29.49 19.86 30.97
N PRO A 608 -29.28 21.10 31.46
CA PRO A 608 -28.85 22.21 30.61
C PRO A 608 -27.52 21.86 29.93
N GLU A 609 -27.42 22.15 28.62
CA GLU A 609 -26.17 22.12 27.85
C GLU A 609 -25.07 22.97 28.50
#